data_AF-A0A1A2THM7-F1
#
_entry.id   AF-A0A1A2THM7-F1
#
_cell.length_a   1.000
_cell.length_b   1.000
_cell.length_c   1.000
_cell.angle_alpha   90.00
_cell.angle_beta   90.00
_cell.angle_gamma   90.00
#
_symmetry.space_group_name_H-M   'P 1'
#
loop_
_entity.id
_entity.type
_entity.pdbx_description
1 polymer ?
#
loop_
_entity_poly.entity_id
_entity_poly.type
_entity_poly.pdbx_seq_one_letter_code
_entity_poly.pdbx_strand_id
1 'polypeptide(L)'
;MTVHDNAVPAIDCVDFVRLVDDLVDSDPQQWGPIVAKHLDECPPCLVYLQQMLDLKILLSHVFDGERLSEEHIAGVINTIHSLRRGEH
;
A
#
# COMPACT_ATOMS: atom_id res chain seq x y z
N MET A 1 3.71 1.76 45.41
CA MET A 1 4.49 2.82 44.72
C MET A 1 4.55 2.47 43.25
N THR A 2 4.32 3.47 42.41
CA THR A 2 3.87 3.46 41.02
C THR A 2 4.99 3.29 39.99
N VAL A 3 4.77 2.47 38.96
CA VAL A 3 5.30 2.68 37.61
C VAL A 3 4.17 2.37 36.63
N HIS A 4 3.66 3.41 35.95
CA HIS A 4 2.75 3.27 34.82
C HIS A 4 3.60 2.93 33.59
N ASP A 5 3.80 1.64 33.32
CA ASP A 5 4.23 1.22 32.00
C ASP A 5 3.01 1.26 31.09
N ASN A 6 3.04 2.18 30.11
CA ASN A 6 2.12 2.24 29.00
C ASN A 6 2.25 0.94 28.19
N ALA A 7 1.55 -0.10 28.63
CA ALA A 7 1.52 -1.40 27.99
C ALA A 7 0.81 -1.26 26.64
N VAL A 8 1.59 -0.96 25.60
CA VAL A 8 1.20 -1.18 24.21
C VAL A 8 0.70 -2.63 24.13
N PRO A 9 -0.55 -2.88 23.68
CA PRO A 9 -1.09 -4.23 23.65
C PRO A 9 -0.19 -5.13 22.81
N ALA A 10 0.07 -6.35 23.28
CA ALA A 10 0.73 -7.36 22.48
C ALA A 10 -0.18 -7.71 21.29
N ILE A 11 0.15 -7.17 20.11
CA ILE A 11 -0.58 -7.44 18.87
C ILE A 11 -0.15 -8.84 18.39
N ASP A 12 -1.10 -9.76 18.24
CA ASP A 12 -0.86 -11.06 17.59
C ASP A 12 -0.63 -10.86 16.08
N CYS A 13 0.17 -11.71 15.44
CA CYS A 13 0.52 -11.63 14.02
C CYS A 13 -0.74 -11.57 13.12
N VAL A 14 -1.81 -12.25 13.51
CA VAL A 14 -3.10 -12.23 12.81
C VAL A 14 -3.77 -10.85 12.92
N ASP A 15 -3.70 -10.24 14.09
CA ASP A 15 -4.24 -8.90 14.34
C ASP A 15 -3.37 -7.84 13.66
N PHE A 16 -2.05 -8.03 13.60
CA PHE A 16 -1.13 -7.15 12.88
C PHE A 16 -1.45 -7.10 11.38
N VAL A 17 -1.66 -8.26 10.75
CA VAL A 17 -1.98 -8.33 9.32
C VAL A 17 -3.35 -7.70 9.01
N ARG A 18 -4.32 -7.80 9.92
CA ARG A 18 -5.62 -7.12 9.77
C ARG A 18 -5.52 -5.62 10.00
N LEU A 19 -4.64 -5.20 10.91
CA LEU A 19 -4.38 -3.79 11.19
C LEU A 19 -3.77 -3.10 9.97
N VAL A 20 -2.99 -3.81 9.13
CA VAL A 20 -2.35 -3.22 7.94
C VAL A 20 -3.36 -2.53 7.02
N ASP A 21 -4.57 -3.09 6.83
CA ASP A 21 -5.62 -2.42 6.04
C ASP A 21 -6.13 -1.14 6.71
N ASP A 22 -6.35 -1.16 8.03
CA ASP A 22 -6.76 0.03 8.80
C ASP A 22 -5.66 1.09 8.88
N LEU A 23 -4.39 0.68 8.82
CA LEU A 23 -3.22 1.55 8.84
C LEU A 23 -2.97 2.25 7.51
N VAL A 24 -3.30 1.60 6.38
CA VAL A 24 -3.21 2.20 5.04
C VAL A 24 -4.09 3.45 4.92
N ASP A 25 -5.21 3.48 5.62
CA ASP A 25 -6.15 4.61 5.64
C ASP A 25 -5.90 5.63 6.79
N SER A 26 -4.89 5.37 7.65
CA SER A 26 -4.61 6.16 8.87
C SER A 26 -3.34 7.02 8.77
N ASP A 27 -3.27 8.10 9.56
CA ASP A 27 -2.12 9.04 9.59
C ASP A 27 -0.81 8.32 9.98
N PRO A 28 0.21 8.28 9.08
CA PRO A 28 1.51 7.65 9.32
C PRO A 28 2.24 8.10 10.58
N GLN A 29 1.97 9.33 11.07
CA GLN A 29 2.59 9.82 12.30
C GLN A 29 2.11 9.10 13.55
N GLN A 30 0.90 8.53 13.52
CA GLN A 30 0.29 7.89 14.69
C GLN A 30 0.62 6.41 14.81
N TRP A 31 0.81 5.70 13.70
CA TRP A 31 1.03 4.25 13.70
C TRP A 31 2.47 3.83 13.39
N GLY A 32 3.27 4.70 12.75
CA GLY A 32 4.65 4.42 12.37
C GLY A 32 5.52 3.88 13.52
N PRO A 33 5.53 4.50 14.71
CA PRO A 33 6.32 4.01 15.85
C PRO A 33 5.86 2.63 16.38
N ILE A 34 4.56 2.33 16.34
CA ILE A 34 4.00 1.06 16.83
C ILE A 34 4.36 -0.08 15.88
N VAL A 35 4.24 0.17 14.57
CA VAL A 35 4.64 -0.78 13.54
C VAL A 35 6.15 -1.01 13.56
N ALA A 36 6.96 0.06 13.68
CA ALA A 36 8.41 -0.06 13.76
C ALA A 36 8.85 -0.93 14.95
N LYS A 37 8.25 -0.71 16.13
CA LYS A 37 8.52 -1.54 17.31
C LYS A 37 8.12 -3.01 17.09
N HIS A 38 6.94 -3.27 16.54
CA HIS A 38 6.48 -4.64 16.30
C HIS A 38 7.38 -5.39 15.30
N LEU A 39 7.84 -4.72 14.24
CA LEU A 39 8.71 -5.34 13.25
C LEU A 39 10.13 -5.61 13.76
N ASP A 40 10.60 -4.82 14.72
CA ASP A 40 11.87 -5.09 15.43
C ASP A 40 11.74 -6.31 16.36
N GLU A 41 10.62 -6.42 17.06
CA GLU A 41 10.34 -7.50 18.02
C GLU A 41 9.84 -8.80 17.35
N CYS A 42 9.37 -8.75 16.10
CA CYS A 42 8.82 -9.88 15.36
C CYS A 42 9.37 -10.00 13.92
N PRO A 43 10.58 -10.58 13.75
CA PRO A 43 11.19 -10.81 12.43
C PRO A 43 10.31 -11.55 11.40
N PRO A 44 9.46 -12.53 11.78
CA PRO A 44 8.53 -13.16 10.84
C PRO A 44 7.56 -12.17 10.16
N CYS A 45 7.04 -11.18 10.90
CA CYS A 45 6.13 -10.17 10.34
C CYS A 45 6.85 -9.25 9.35
N LEU A 46 8.12 -8.92 9.61
CA LEU A 46 8.95 -8.16 8.67
C LEU A 46 9.17 -8.92 7.36
N VAL A 47 9.53 -10.21 7.45
CA VAL A 47 9.70 -11.07 6.27
C VAL A 47 8.40 -11.16 5.48
N TYR A 48 7.26 -11.34 6.17
CA TYR A 48 5.94 -11.37 5.53
C TYR A 48 5.64 -10.07 4.77
N LEU A 49 5.84 -8.90 5.40
CA LEU A 49 5.63 -7.61 4.73
C LEU A 49 6.54 -7.43 3.51
N GLN A 50 7.81 -7.83 3.62
CA GLN A 50 8.75 -7.78 2.50
C GLN A 50 8.27 -8.66 1.35
N GLN A 51 7.82 -9.89 1.63
CA GLN A 51 7.27 -10.79 0.62
C GLN A 51 6.02 -10.21 -0.08
N MET A 52 5.15 -9.54 0.67
CA MET A 52 3.97 -8.88 0.10
C MET A 52 4.34 -7.70 -0.81
N LEU A 53 5.35 -6.91 -0.42
CA LEU A 53 5.89 -5.83 -1.27
C LEU A 53 6.52 -6.38 -2.54
N ASP A 54 7.32 -7.44 -2.42
CA ASP A 54 7.96 -8.10 -3.56
C ASP A 54 6.90 -8.63 -4.53
N LEU A 55 5.84 -9.27 -4.01
CA LEU A 55 4.71 -9.73 -4.81
C LEU A 55 4.00 -8.56 -5.53
N LYS A 56 3.77 -7.43 -4.85
CA LYS A 56 3.19 -6.23 -5.47
C LYS A 56 4.05 -5.73 -6.63
N ILE A 57 5.37 -5.70 -6.47
CA ILE A 57 6.31 -5.29 -7.53
C ILE A 57 6.24 -6.27 -8.70
N LEU A 58 6.29 -7.58 -8.43
CA LEU A 58 6.19 -8.61 -9.47
C LEU A 58 4.88 -8.53 -10.25
N LEU A 59 3.75 -8.36 -9.55
CA LEU A 59 2.45 -8.17 -10.18
C LEU A 59 2.42 -6.87 -10.99
N SER A 60 2.95 -5.77 -10.44
CA SER A 60 3.03 -4.50 -11.18
C SER A 60 3.83 -4.64 -12.47
N HIS A 61 4.95 -5.38 -12.48
CA HIS A 61 5.71 -5.65 -13.69
C HIS A 61 4.94 -6.48 -14.73
N VAL A 62 4.14 -7.47 -14.29
CA VAL A 62 3.28 -8.25 -15.18
C VAL A 62 2.21 -7.36 -15.82
N PHE A 63 1.65 -6.41 -15.06
CA PHE A 63 0.59 -5.52 -15.53
C PHE A 63 1.09 -4.21 -16.15
N ASP A 64 2.36 -3.84 -15.99
CA ASP A 64 2.95 -2.64 -16.61
C ASP A 64 2.94 -2.74 -18.14
N GLY A 65 2.95 -3.95 -18.70
CA GLY A 65 2.72 -4.19 -20.13
C GLY A 65 1.26 -3.98 -20.58
N GLU A 66 0.30 -4.00 -19.65
CA GLU A 66 -1.14 -3.80 -19.90
C GLU A 66 -1.64 -2.40 -19.52
N ARG A 67 -0.80 -1.57 -18.88
CA ARG A 67 -1.16 -0.18 -18.56
C ARG A 67 -1.19 0.66 -19.83
N LEU A 68 -2.29 1.37 -20.03
CA LEU A 68 -2.39 2.39 -21.08
C LEU A 68 -1.33 3.47 -20.81
N SER A 69 -0.46 3.72 -21.79
CA SER A 69 0.49 4.82 -21.74
C SER A 69 -0.23 6.16 -21.84
N GLU A 70 0.45 7.25 -21.46
CA GLU A 70 -0.07 8.62 -21.65
C GLU A 70 -0.42 8.89 -23.12
N GLU A 71 0.34 8.29 -24.06
CA GLU A 71 0.06 8.38 -25.49
C GLU A 71 -1.25 7.68 -25.87
N HIS A 72 -1.52 6.48 -25.34
CA HIS A 72 -2.80 5.79 -25.55
C HIS A 72 -3.97 6.61 -25.00
N ILE A 73 -3.81 7.19 -23.80
CA ILE A 73 -4.84 8.02 -23.16
C ILE A 73 -5.08 9.31 -23.96
N ALA A 74 -4.01 10.00 -24.37
CA ALA A 74 -4.09 11.19 -25.20
C ALA A 74 -4.74 10.91 -26.56
N GLY A 75 -4.42 9.77 -27.17
CA GLY A 75 -5.06 9.31 -28.41
C GLY A 75 -6.57 9.18 -28.28
N VAL A 76 -7.05 8.50 -27.23
CA VAL A 76 -8.50 8.35 -26.97
C VAL A 76 -9.16 9.71 -26.73
N ILE A 77 -8.56 10.58 -25.91
CA ILE A 77 -9.08 11.92 -25.64
C ILE A 77 -9.19 12.73 -26.93
N ASN A 78 -8.16 12.72 -27.77
CA ASN A 78 -8.14 13.43 -29.04
C ASN A 78 -9.21 12.91 -30.01
N THR A 79 -9.39 11.59 -30.10
CA THR A 79 -10.45 10.98 -30.91
C THR A 79 -11.83 11.43 -30.43
N ILE A 80 -12.09 11.40 -29.12
CA ILE A 80 -13.37 11.89 -28.55
C ILE A 80 -13.58 13.38 -28.89
N HIS A 81 -12.54 14.21 -28.77
CA HIS A 81 -12.61 15.62 -29.13
C HIS A 81 -12.85 15.86 -30.63
N SER A 82 -12.28 15.03 -31.51
CA SER A 82 -12.50 15.11 -32.96
C SER A 82 -13.93 14.74 -33.32
N LEU A 83 -14.44 13.64 -32.76
CA LEU A 83 -15.82 13.18 -32.93
C LEU A 83 -16.82 14.22 -32.42
N ARG A 84 -16.55 14.86 -31.27
CA ARG A 84 -17.40 15.95 -30.74
C ARG A 84 -17.41 17.19 -31.65
N ARG A 85 -16.32 17.46 -32.35
CA ARG A 85 -16.18 18.62 -33.25
C ARG A 85 -16.65 18.33 -34.68
N GLY A 86 -16.95 17.08 -35.03
CA GLY A 86 -17.30 16.67 -36.39
C GLY A 86 -16.11 16.74 -37.35
N GLU A 87 -14.89 16.70 -36.83
CA GLU A 87 -13.65 16.67 -37.60
C GLU A 87 -13.31 15.19 -37.88
N HIS A 88 -13.33 14.80 -39.16
CA HIS A 88 -12.95 13.48 -39.66
C HIS A 88 -11.66 13.59 -40.47
#